data_AF-A0A0E3KWH4-F1
#
_entry.id   AF-A0A0E3KWH4-F1
#
_cell.length_a   1.000
_cell.length_b   1.000
_cell.length_c   1.000
_cell.angle_alpha   90.00
_cell.angle_beta   90.00
_cell.angle_gamma   90.00
#
_symmetry.space_group_name_H-M   'P 1'
#
loop_
_entity.id
_entity.type
_entity.pdbx_description
1 polymer ?
#
loop_
_entity_poly.entity_id
_entity_poly.type
_entity_poly.pdbx_seq_one_letter_code
_entity_poly.pdbx_strand_id
1 'polypeptide(L)'
;MVKADKKNKKVVQSEKCIGCGICYSVCPVNAKIMKNDDFDPETAELAIRIIDGMAIISDEFCIRCGACSRICPVESLTMVELETATA
;
A
#
# COMPACT_ATOMS: atom_id res chain seq x y z
N MET A 1 -28.24 4.89 12.01
CA MET A 1 -27.25 5.32 10.99
C MET A 1 -26.06 4.37 11.10
N VAL A 2 -26.02 3.35 10.25
CA VAL A 2 -24.97 2.32 10.24
C VAL A 2 -23.65 2.97 9.82
N LYS A 3 -22.76 3.26 10.76
CA LYS A 3 -21.36 3.56 10.45
C LYS A 3 -20.68 2.20 10.27
N ALA A 4 -20.75 1.68 9.04
CA ALA A 4 -20.08 0.46 8.65
C ALA A 4 -18.61 0.53 9.08
N ASP A 5 -18.19 -0.47 9.85
CA ASP A 5 -16.82 -0.74 10.26
C ASP A 5 -15.92 -0.93 9.03
N LYS A 6 -15.48 0.18 8.42
CA LYS A 6 -14.58 0.22 7.24
C LYS A 6 -13.14 -0.23 7.54
N LYS A 7 -12.90 -0.98 8.62
CA LYS A 7 -11.55 -1.39 9.07
C LYS A 7 -11.08 -2.74 8.52
N ASN A 8 -11.90 -3.45 7.74
CA ASN A 8 -11.61 -4.83 7.38
C ASN A 8 -11.05 -5.08 5.97
N LYS A 9 -10.39 -4.13 5.31
CA LYS A 9 -9.77 -4.36 3.98
C LYS A 9 -8.29 -4.02 4.01
N LYS A 10 -7.41 -4.86 3.48
CA LYS A 10 -5.97 -4.55 3.34
C LYS A 10 -5.45 -4.89 1.95
N VAL A 11 -4.33 -4.28 1.57
CA VAL A 11 -3.57 -4.69 0.39
C VAL A 11 -2.60 -5.79 0.81
N VAL A 12 -2.61 -6.93 0.12
CA VAL A 12 -1.64 -8.01 0.29
C VAL A 12 -0.75 -8.08 -0.92
N GLN A 13 0.55 -8.24 -0.68
CA GLN A 13 1.53 -8.55 -1.71
C GLN A 13 1.72 -10.07 -1.82
N SER A 14 1.75 -10.56 -3.06
CA SER A 14 2.20 -11.91 -3.37
C SER A 14 3.67 -11.95 -3.78
N GLU A 15 4.24 -13.15 -3.79
CA GLU A 15 5.61 -13.47 -4.24
C GLU A 15 5.90 -13.11 -5.71
N LYS A 16 4.88 -12.74 -6.50
CA LYS A 16 5.05 -12.27 -7.88
C LYS A 16 5.68 -10.88 -7.97
N CYS A 17 5.86 -10.18 -6.85
CA CYS A 17 6.40 -8.83 -6.86
C CYS A 17 7.84 -8.83 -7.40
N ILE A 18 8.07 -8.00 -8.43
CA ILE A 18 9.39 -7.82 -9.06
C ILE A 18 10.07 -6.50 -8.67
N GLY A 19 9.55 -5.79 -7.67
CA GLY A 19 10.17 -4.55 -7.18
C GLY A 19 10.15 -3.37 -8.15
N CYS A 20 9.32 -3.39 -9.20
CA CYS A 20 9.31 -2.36 -10.25
C CYS A 20 9.02 -0.92 -9.78
N GLY A 21 8.55 -0.72 -8.55
CA GLY A 21 8.33 0.61 -7.97
C GLY A 21 7.09 1.36 -8.48
N ILE A 22 6.34 0.84 -9.46
CA ILE A 22 5.15 1.54 -10.01
C ILE A 22 4.12 1.84 -8.92
N CYS A 23 3.88 0.88 -8.02
CA CYS A 23 2.97 1.04 -6.90
C CYS A 23 3.36 2.20 -5.96
N TYR A 24 4.67 2.39 -5.74
CA TYR A 24 5.22 3.48 -4.93
C TYR A 24 4.88 4.85 -5.56
N SER A 25 5.10 4.99 -6.86
CA SER A 25 4.89 6.25 -7.59
C SER A 25 3.42 6.63 -7.74
N VAL A 26 2.51 5.65 -7.91
CA VAL A 26 1.08 5.94 -8.04
C VAL A 26 0.36 6.12 -6.70
N CYS A 27 1.03 5.81 -5.58
CA CYS A 27 0.40 5.88 -4.27
C CYS A 27 0.10 7.35 -3.92
N PRO A 28 -1.18 7.74 -3.73
CA PRO A 28 -1.53 9.12 -3.43
C PRO A 28 -1.02 9.58 -2.05
N VAL A 29 -0.81 8.65 -1.13
CA VAL A 29 -0.23 8.93 0.20
C VAL A 29 1.24 9.29 0.07
N ASN A 30 2.02 8.46 -0.64
CA ASN A 30 3.42 8.74 -0.92
C ASN A 30 3.57 10.06 -1.70
N ALA A 31 2.78 10.24 -2.76
CA ALA A 31 2.82 11.45 -3.59
C ALA A 31 2.47 12.73 -2.82
N LYS A 32 1.73 12.65 -1.72
CA LYS A 32 1.45 13.79 -0.84
C LYS A 32 2.66 14.14 0.03
N ILE A 33 3.33 13.12 0.58
CA ILE A 33 4.46 13.29 1.51
C ILE A 33 5.72 13.73 0.75
N MET A 34 5.97 13.15 -0.43
CA MET A 34 7.12 13.48 -1.28
C MET A 34 7.11 14.92 -1.82
N LYS A 35 5.99 15.63 -1.72
CA LYS A 35 5.88 17.03 -2.13
C LYS A 35 6.30 18.01 -1.04
N ASN A 36 6.61 17.53 0.16
CA ASN A 36 7.07 18.38 1.24
C ASN A 36 8.57 18.70 1.05
N ASP A 37 8.98 19.94 1.35
CA ASP A 37 10.37 20.37 1.27
C ASP A 37 11.26 19.64 2.30
N ASP A 38 10.70 19.27 3.45
CA ASP A 38 11.33 18.47 4.51
C ASP A 38 11.20 16.94 4.28
N PHE A 39 11.22 16.49 3.02
CA PHE A 39 11.08 15.07 2.72
C PHE A 39 12.38 14.30 3.01
N ASP A 40 12.38 13.55 4.12
CA ASP A 40 13.42 12.58 4.45
C ASP A 40 12.99 11.15 4.10
N PRO A 41 13.64 10.46 3.15
CA PRO A 41 13.23 9.12 2.72
C PRO A 41 13.40 8.03 3.79
N GLU A 42 14.23 8.26 4.81
CA GLU A 42 14.39 7.34 5.93
C GLU A 42 13.25 7.44 6.95
N THR A 43 12.81 8.66 7.27
CA THR A 43 11.82 8.94 8.33
C THR A 43 10.40 9.15 7.80
N ALA A 44 10.23 9.31 6.48
CA ALA A 44 8.92 9.56 5.88
C ALA A 44 7.92 8.43 6.13
N GLU A 45 6.71 8.83 6.51
CA GLU A 45 5.55 8.00 6.80
C GLU A 45 4.86 7.47 5.52
N LEU A 46 5.62 6.73 4.72
CA LEU A 46 5.16 6.25 3.42
C LEU A 46 4.24 5.03 3.56
N ALA A 47 3.19 4.99 2.74
CA ALA A 47 2.30 3.84 2.67
C ALA A 47 2.91 2.67 1.90
N ILE A 48 3.82 2.94 0.97
CA ILE A 48 4.54 1.91 0.21
C ILE A 48 6.03 2.23 0.26
N ARG A 49 6.87 1.24 0.58
CA ARG A 49 8.34 1.31 0.51
C ARG A 49 8.83 0.20 -0.41
N ILE A 50 9.95 0.39 -1.09
CA ILE A 50 10.62 -0.68 -1.84
C ILE A 50 11.88 -1.06 -1.08
N ILE A 51 11.91 -2.28 -0.52
CA ILE A 51 13.03 -2.81 0.28
C ILE A 51 13.40 -4.16 -0.32
N ASP A 52 14.70 -4.38 -0.57
CA ASP A 52 15.23 -5.63 -1.15
C ASP A 52 14.52 -6.10 -2.43
N GLY A 53 14.10 -5.14 -3.27
CA GLY A 53 13.38 -5.44 -4.52
C GLY A 53 11.92 -5.89 -4.32
N MET A 54 11.33 -5.67 -3.15
CA MET A 54 9.93 -5.96 -2.86
C MET A 54 9.18 -4.73 -2.34
N ALA A 55 7.90 -4.62 -2.70
CA ALA A 55 7.08 -3.51 -2.23
C ALA A 55 6.44 -3.81 -0.86
N ILE A 56 6.90 -3.14 0.19
CA ILE A 56 6.34 -3.26 1.53
C ILE A 56 5.21 -2.23 1.68
N ILE A 57 4.01 -2.70 2.08
CA ILE A 57 2.83 -1.85 2.26
C ILE A 57 2.57 -1.69 3.77
N SER A 58 2.55 -0.45 4.22
CA SER A 58 2.25 -0.07 5.60
C SER A 58 0.74 0.11 5.77
N ASP A 59 0.07 -0.77 6.51
CA ASP A 59 -1.40 -0.67 6.71
C ASP A 59 -1.80 0.60 7.48
N GLU A 60 -0.90 1.12 8.32
CA GLU A 60 -1.12 2.35 9.10
C GLU A 60 -1.31 3.59 8.21
N PHE A 61 -0.54 3.69 7.13
CA PHE A 61 -0.61 4.82 6.19
C PHE A 61 -1.45 4.49 4.95
N CYS A 62 -1.76 3.22 4.70
CA CYS A 62 -2.53 2.79 3.54
C CYS A 62 -4.00 3.21 3.67
N ILE A 63 -4.43 4.16 2.85
CA ILE A 63 -5.84 4.57 2.76
C ILE A 63 -6.73 3.59 1.98
N ARG A 64 -6.19 2.42 1.59
CA ARG A 64 -6.94 1.33 0.94
C ARG A 64 -7.67 1.76 -0.34
N CYS A 65 -7.05 2.65 -1.11
CA CYS A 65 -7.61 3.20 -2.36
C CYS A 65 -7.55 2.24 -3.57
N GLY A 66 -6.76 1.17 -3.49
CA GLY A 66 -6.62 0.18 -4.56
C GLY A 66 -5.87 0.67 -5.81
N ALA A 67 -5.20 1.82 -5.78
CA ALA A 67 -4.41 2.31 -6.92
C ALA A 67 -3.25 1.35 -7.29
N CYS A 68 -2.54 0.86 -6.28
CA CYS A 68 -1.40 -0.03 -6.45
C CYS A 68 -1.79 -1.40 -7.03
N SER A 69 -2.96 -1.93 -6.65
CA SER A 69 -3.49 -3.20 -7.18
C SER A 69 -3.86 -3.08 -8.66
N ARG A 70 -4.48 -1.96 -9.07
CA ARG A 70 -4.91 -1.74 -10.47
C ARG A 70 -3.78 -1.50 -11.45
N ILE A 71 -2.64 -0.97 -11.00
CA ILE A 71 -1.51 -0.64 -11.89
C ILE A 71 -0.44 -1.73 -11.92
N CYS A 72 -0.51 -2.71 -11.03
CA CYS A 72 0.55 -3.70 -10.91
C CYS A 72 0.61 -4.59 -12.16
N PRO A 73 1.70 -4.57 -12.95
CA PRO A 73 1.77 -5.29 -14.22
C PRO A 73 1.83 -6.82 -14.04
N VAL A 74 2.25 -7.26 -12.86
CA VAL A 74 2.35 -8.68 -12.47
C VAL A 74 1.23 -9.10 -11.53
N GLU A 75 0.25 -8.21 -11.30
CA GLU A 75 -0.91 -8.44 -10.43
C GLU A 75 -0.49 -8.96 -9.04
N SER A 76 0.64 -8.46 -8.52
CA SER A 76 1.19 -8.92 -7.24
C SER A 76 0.52 -8.29 -6.03
N LEU A 77 -0.41 -7.35 -6.22
CA LEU A 77 -1.07 -6.60 -5.14
C LEU A 77 -2.57 -6.79 -5.23
N THR A 78 -3.19 -7.29 -4.16
CA THR A 78 -4.63 -7.62 -4.13
C THR A 78 -5.28 -7.04 -2.89
N MET A 79 -6.49 -6.50 -3.04
CA MET A 79 -7.34 -6.07 -1.92
C MET A 79 -8.04 -7.30 -1.33
N VAL A 80 -7.80 -7.58 -0.06
CA VAL A 80 -8.47 -8.68 0.66
C VAL A 80 -9.26 -8.15 1.84
N GLU A 81 -10.36 -8.83 2.15
CA GLU A 81 -11.11 -8.61 3.37
C GLU A 81 -10.45 -9.39 4.52
N LEU A 82 -10.11 -8.67 5.59
CA LEU A 82 -9.61 -9.22 6.83
C LEU A 82 -10.77 -9.84 7.60
N GLU A 83 -11.38 -10.90 7.08
CA GLU A 83 -12.20 -11.75 7.94
C GLU A 83 -11.24 -12.31 8.99
N THR A 84 -11.50 -11.97 10.26
CA THR A 84 -10.81 -12.57 11.40
C THR A 84 -10.77 -14.06 11.15
N ALA A 85 -9.57 -14.62 11.04
CA ALA A 85 -9.38 -16.05 10.94
C ALA A 85 -10.18 -16.71 12.07
N THR A 86 -11.36 -17.24 11.73
CA THR A 86 -12.08 -18.20 12.56
C THR A 86 -11.23 -19.46 12.53
N ALA A 87 -10.41 -19.62 13.57
CA ALA A 87 -10.00 -20.93 14.04
C ALA A 87 -11.11 -21.46 14.97
#